data_AF-A0A3D4H0C7-F1
#
_entry.id   AF-A0A3D4H0C7-F1
#
_cell.length_a   1.000
_cell.length_b   1.000
_cell.length_c   1.000
_cell.angle_alpha   90.00
_cell.angle_beta   90.00
_cell.angle_gamma   90.00
#
_symmetry.space_group_name_H-M   'P 1'
#
loop_
_entity.id
_entity.type
_entity.pdbx_description
1 polymer ?
#
loop_
_entity_poly.entity_id
_entity_poly.type
_entity_poly.pdbx_seq_one_letter_code
_entity_poly.pdbx_strand_id
1 'polypeptide(L)'
;VAAYQVKAGRQSEIERLAMDKDRDGVFTGTFAVNPMNDAPIPIYIADYVLTTYGTGAIMAVPAHDERDFDFANRYGLEIPVVISPPDWDGQPLDKPFIGHGVMVNSARFDGMSDETGWKAVADDLESRGIGERKVNYRLHDWLISRQRYWGCPIPI
;
A
#
# COMPACT_ATOMS: atom_id res chain seq x y z
N VAL A 1 -0.53 20.03 -6.28
CA VAL A 1 -1.55 19.28 -5.51
C VAL A 1 -2.98 19.54 -6.01
N ALA A 2 -3.55 20.75 -5.87
CA ALA A 2 -4.95 21.03 -6.24
C ALA A 2 -5.32 20.64 -7.69
N ALA A 3 -4.46 20.98 -8.67
CA ALA A 3 -4.69 20.61 -10.07
C ALA A 3 -4.75 19.08 -10.28
N TYR A 4 -3.93 18.32 -9.55
CA TYR A 4 -3.91 16.86 -9.61
C TYR A 4 -5.18 16.27 -8.98
N GLN A 5 -5.64 16.82 -7.86
CA GLN A 5 -6.91 16.40 -7.23
C GLN A 5 -8.10 16.58 -8.18
N VAL A 6 -8.16 17.70 -8.92
CA VAL A 6 -9.21 17.94 -9.93
C VAL A 6 -9.09 16.95 -11.09
N LYS A 7 -7.87 16.67 -11.58
CA LYS A 7 -7.62 15.66 -12.63
C LYS A 7 -8.09 14.28 -12.19
N ALA A 8 -7.65 13.83 -11.00
CA ALA A 8 -7.99 12.52 -10.46
C ALA A 8 -9.49 12.39 -10.14
N GLY A 9 -10.13 13.46 -9.63
CA GLY A 9 -11.56 13.48 -9.34
C GLY A 9 -12.46 13.47 -10.57
N ARG A 10 -11.92 13.73 -11.77
CA ARG A 10 -12.64 13.59 -13.05
C ARG A 10 -12.54 12.19 -13.65
N GLN A 11 -11.76 11.30 -13.04
CA GLN A 11 -11.58 9.93 -13.51
C GLN A 11 -12.47 8.99 -12.71
N SER A 12 -13.09 8.03 -13.39
CA SER A 12 -13.82 6.95 -12.75
C SER A 12 -12.86 6.01 -12.02
N GLU A 13 -13.38 5.26 -11.04
CA GLU A 13 -12.61 4.24 -10.33
C GLU A 13 -12.04 3.17 -11.29
N ILE A 14 -12.80 2.80 -12.32
CA ILE A 14 -12.38 1.86 -13.38
C ILE A 14 -11.16 2.41 -14.13
N GLU A 15 -11.19 3.68 -14.53
CA GLU A 15 -10.06 4.32 -15.23
C GLU A 15 -8.84 4.52 -14.32
N ARG A 16 -9.03 4.56 -13.00
CA ARG A 16 -7.93 4.68 -12.03
C ARG A 16 -7.28 3.33 -11.71
N LEU A 17 -8.03 2.23 -11.82
CA LEU A 17 -7.57 0.87 -11.58
C LEU A 17 -7.10 0.12 -12.84
N ALA A 18 -7.21 0.73 -14.02
CA ALA A 18 -6.79 0.11 -15.27
C ALA A 18 -5.29 -0.24 -15.24
N MET A 19 -4.97 -1.51 -15.51
CA MET A 19 -3.59 -2.04 -15.42
C MET A 19 -2.63 -1.39 -16.43
N ASP A 20 -3.14 -0.96 -17.58
CA ASP A 20 -2.35 -0.33 -18.65
C ASP A 20 -2.08 1.16 -18.41
N LYS A 21 -2.56 1.72 -17.30
CA LYS A 21 -2.40 3.12 -17.00
C LYS A 21 -1.14 3.36 -16.17
N ASP A 22 -0.35 4.32 -16.64
CA ASP A 22 0.75 4.92 -15.89
C ASP A 22 0.30 5.32 -14.48
N ARG A 23 0.93 4.75 -13.46
CA ARG A 23 0.72 5.15 -12.06
C ARG A 23 1.31 6.54 -11.88
N ASP A 24 0.43 7.52 -11.77
CA ASP A 24 0.78 8.94 -11.66
C ASP A 24 0.50 9.40 -10.23
N GLY A 25 1.22 10.42 -9.79
CA GLY A 25 1.07 10.97 -8.46
C GLY A 25 1.74 12.32 -8.30
N VAL A 26 1.44 12.98 -7.19
CA VAL A 26 2.02 14.28 -6.84
C VAL A 26 2.49 14.27 -5.39
N PHE A 27 3.72 14.76 -5.18
CA PHE A 27 4.24 14.98 -3.85
C PHE A 27 3.43 16.09 -3.15
N THR A 28 3.05 15.86 -1.90
CA THR A 28 2.25 16.82 -1.12
C THR A 28 3.06 17.98 -0.56
N GLY A 29 4.40 17.87 -0.52
CA GLY A 29 5.26 18.82 0.19
C GLY A 29 5.40 18.50 1.69
N THR A 30 4.81 17.39 2.14
CA THR A 30 4.79 17.00 3.56
C THR A 30 5.32 15.59 3.75
N PHE A 31 5.76 15.31 4.98
CA PHE A 31 6.35 14.04 5.37
C PHE A 31 5.58 13.44 6.55
N ALA A 32 5.48 12.12 6.58
CA ALA A 32 5.11 11.34 7.75
C ALA A 32 6.38 10.83 8.45
N VAL A 33 6.27 10.40 9.70
CA VAL A 33 7.35 9.72 10.42
C VAL A 33 7.02 8.23 10.48
N ASN A 34 7.95 7.38 10.06
CA ASN A 34 7.79 5.94 10.20
C ASN A 34 7.94 5.55 11.68
N PRO A 35 6.92 4.96 12.32
CA PRO A 35 6.99 4.62 13.74
C PRO A 35 7.98 3.49 14.07
N MET A 36 8.57 2.81 13.07
CA MET A 36 9.50 1.71 13.26
C MET A 36 10.97 2.15 13.31
N ASN A 37 11.32 3.22 12.60
CA ASN A 37 12.71 3.67 12.46
C ASN A 37 12.88 5.20 12.50
N ASP A 38 11.81 5.94 12.81
CA ASP A 38 11.75 7.40 12.88
C ASP A 38 12.16 8.15 11.59
N ALA A 39 12.27 7.43 10.47
CA ALA A 39 12.64 8.03 9.20
C ALA A 39 11.48 8.88 8.61
N PRO A 40 11.78 10.05 8.03
CA PRO A 40 10.77 10.84 7.32
C PRO A 40 10.39 10.17 5.99
N ILE A 41 9.11 9.91 5.80
CA ILE A 41 8.55 9.33 4.57
C ILE A 41 7.77 10.41 3.80
N PRO A 42 8.07 10.66 2.52
CA PRO A 42 7.34 11.65 1.73
C PRO A 42 5.91 11.18 1.45
N ILE A 43 4.94 12.08 1.63
CA ILE A 43 3.52 11.76 1.37
C ILE A 43 3.15 12.15 -0.06
N TYR A 44 2.61 11.20 -0.81
CA TYR A 44 2.12 11.39 -2.18
C TYR A 44 0.60 11.22 -2.25
N ILE A 45 -0.02 11.95 -3.18
CA ILE A 45 -1.36 11.63 -3.67
C ILE A 45 -1.17 10.87 -4.98
N ALA A 46 -1.68 9.66 -5.06
CA ALA A 46 -1.61 8.82 -6.25
C ALA A 46 -2.99 8.33 -6.67
N ASP A 47 -3.18 8.13 -7.98
CA ASP A 47 -4.49 7.76 -8.54
C ASP A 47 -4.88 6.31 -8.24
N TYR A 48 -3.91 5.41 -8.06
CA TYR A 48 -4.18 4.00 -7.72
C TYR A 48 -4.60 3.77 -6.25
N VAL A 49 -4.56 4.81 -5.41
CA VAL A 49 -5.02 4.76 -4.00
C VAL A 49 -6.46 5.24 -3.91
N LEU A 50 -7.38 4.33 -3.61
CA LEU A 50 -8.81 4.63 -3.56
C LEU A 50 -9.25 5.05 -2.16
N THR A 51 -9.92 6.20 -2.05
CA THR A 51 -10.44 6.72 -0.77
C THR A 51 -11.56 5.86 -0.18
N THR A 52 -12.24 5.07 -1.01
CA THR A 52 -13.32 4.16 -0.62
C THR A 52 -12.82 2.81 -0.11
N TYR A 53 -11.53 2.52 -0.26
CA TYR A 53 -10.94 1.23 0.11
C TYR A 53 -9.97 1.38 1.30
N GLY A 54 -10.13 0.53 2.31
CA GLY A 54 -9.34 0.59 3.54
C GLY A 54 -9.54 1.90 4.28
N THR A 55 -8.45 2.62 4.55
CA THR A 55 -8.46 3.96 5.17
C THR A 55 -8.32 5.09 4.16
N GLY A 56 -8.25 4.78 2.86
CA GLY A 56 -7.91 5.75 1.82
C GLY A 56 -6.45 6.17 1.78
N ALA A 57 -5.59 5.50 2.57
CA ALA A 57 -4.14 5.66 2.58
C ALA A 57 -3.47 4.29 2.65
N ILE A 58 -2.32 4.17 1.99
CA ILE A 58 -1.47 2.96 2.03
C ILE A 58 -0.05 3.36 2.40
N MET A 59 0.67 2.44 3.04
CA MET A 59 2.13 2.52 3.07
C MET A 59 2.66 1.88 1.78
N ALA A 60 3.56 2.57 1.09
CA ALA A 60 4.21 2.03 -0.10
C ALA A 60 5.44 1.21 0.31
N VAL A 61 5.57 -0.02 -0.21
CA VAL A 61 6.74 -0.89 0.05
C VAL A 61 7.36 -1.33 -1.27
N PRO A 62 8.15 -0.45 -1.94
CA PRO A 62 8.56 -0.67 -3.33
C PRO A 62 9.35 -1.96 -3.56
N ALA A 63 10.18 -2.40 -2.61
CA ALA A 63 10.94 -3.63 -2.77
C ALA A 63 10.07 -4.91 -2.80
N HIS A 64 8.81 -4.84 -2.35
CA HIS A 64 7.94 -6.01 -2.13
C HIS A 64 6.51 -5.86 -2.67
N ASP A 65 6.18 -4.77 -3.38
CA ASP A 65 4.92 -4.58 -4.12
C ASP A 65 5.23 -4.01 -5.51
N GLU A 66 4.77 -4.71 -6.55
CA GLU A 66 4.94 -4.29 -7.96
C GLU A 66 4.41 -2.88 -8.22
N ARG A 67 3.33 -2.50 -7.56
CA ARG A 67 2.70 -1.21 -7.80
C ARG A 67 3.54 -0.07 -7.31
N ASP A 68 4.08 -0.26 -6.12
CA ASP A 68 4.94 0.69 -5.45
C ASP A 68 6.34 0.72 -6.07
N PHE A 69 6.83 -0.41 -6.60
CA PHE A 69 8.09 -0.49 -7.33
C PHE A 69 8.10 0.41 -8.57
N ASP A 70 7.07 0.31 -9.42
CA ASP A 70 6.99 1.14 -10.63
C ASP A 70 6.83 2.63 -10.27
N PHE A 71 6.06 2.92 -9.21
CA PHE A 71 5.88 4.28 -8.73
C PHE A 71 7.20 4.84 -8.18
N ALA A 72 7.93 4.08 -7.37
CA ALA A 72 9.21 4.49 -6.81
C ALA A 72 10.25 4.73 -7.91
N ASN A 73 10.36 3.84 -8.90
CA ASN A 73 11.26 4.03 -10.04
C ASN A 73 10.92 5.29 -10.84
N ARG A 74 9.62 5.55 -11.09
CA ARG A 74 9.16 6.73 -11.82
C ARG A 74 9.52 8.05 -11.12
N TYR A 75 9.41 8.08 -9.79
CA TYR A 75 9.64 9.30 -9.00
C TYR A 75 11.01 9.35 -8.33
N GLY A 76 11.88 8.37 -8.57
CA GLY A 76 13.22 8.28 -7.97
C GLY A 76 13.18 8.14 -6.45
N LEU A 77 12.21 7.40 -5.92
CA LEU A 77 12.07 7.15 -4.48
C LEU A 77 12.97 6.00 -4.05
N GLU A 78 13.30 5.97 -2.75
CA GLU A 78 14.08 4.90 -2.16
C GLU A 78 13.33 3.56 -2.22
N ILE A 79 14.07 2.49 -2.51
CA ILE A 79 13.56 1.10 -2.59
C ILE A 79 14.29 0.27 -1.52
N PRO A 80 13.90 0.40 -0.23
CA PRO A 80 14.55 -0.33 0.84
C PRO A 80 14.15 -1.80 0.81
N VAL A 81 15.13 -2.69 0.73
CA VAL A 81 14.92 -4.14 0.82
C VAL A 81 14.81 -4.53 2.29
N VAL A 82 13.65 -5.05 2.69
CA VAL A 82 13.39 -5.48 4.07
C VAL A 82 13.09 -6.98 4.20
N ILE A 83 12.83 -7.66 3.08
CA ILE A 83 12.73 -9.12 2.97
C ILE A 83 13.75 -9.57 1.92
N SER A 84 14.76 -10.29 2.37
CA SER A 84 15.80 -10.84 1.51
C SER A 84 15.26 -12.06 0.74
N PRO A 85 15.41 -12.09 -0.60
CA PRO A 85 15.39 -13.34 -1.35
C PRO A 85 16.42 -14.34 -0.80
N PRO A 86 16.25 -15.65 -1.05
CA PRO A 86 17.34 -16.61 -0.84
C PRO A 86 18.59 -16.16 -1.61
N ASP A 87 19.75 -16.19 -0.94
CA ASP A 87 21.06 -15.83 -1.51
C ASP A 87 21.20 -14.37 -1.99
N TRP A 88 20.44 -13.43 -1.40
CA TRP A 88 20.60 -12.01 -1.69
C TRP A 88 22.01 -11.50 -1.33
N ASP A 89 22.60 -10.75 -2.24
CA ASP A 89 23.96 -10.21 -2.15
C ASP A 89 24.02 -8.79 -1.58
N GLY A 90 22.89 -8.24 -1.13
CA GLY A 90 22.77 -6.89 -0.60
C GLY A 90 22.65 -5.79 -1.67
N GLN A 91 22.58 -6.14 -2.95
CA GLN A 91 22.39 -5.18 -4.03
C GLN A 91 20.92 -4.75 -4.18
N PRO A 92 20.65 -3.57 -4.79
CA PRO A 92 19.29 -3.17 -5.16
C PRO A 92 18.60 -4.24 -6.01
N LEU A 93 17.30 -4.43 -5.80
CA LEU A 93 16.53 -5.39 -6.58
C LEU A 93 16.14 -4.80 -7.95
N ASP A 94 16.40 -5.54 -9.02
CA ASP A 94 15.93 -5.19 -10.37
C ASP A 94 14.40 -5.30 -10.51
N LYS A 95 13.78 -6.12 -9.66
CA LYS A 95 12.34 -6.39 -9.62
C LYS A 95 11.89 -6.55 -8.18
N PRO A 96 10.63 -6.20 -7.85
CA PRO A 96 10.09 -6.41 -6.51
C PRO A 96 10.12 -7.89 -6.15
N PHE A 97 10.55 -8.20 -4.94
CA PHE A 97 10.55 -9.55 -4.40
C PHE A 97 9.23 -9.82 -3.67
N ILE A 98 8.37 -10.63 -4.29
CA ILE A 98 7.08 -11.08 -3.75
C ILE A 98 7.18 -12.56 -3.44
N GLY A 99 7.68 -12.89 -2.27
CA GLY A 99 7.87 -14.27 -1.83
C GLY A 99 8.23 -14.36 -0.35
N HIS A 100 8.30 -15.59 0.15
CA HIS A 100 8.78 -15.85 1.50
C HIS A 100 10.30 -15.66 1.57
N GLY A 101 10.76 -15.01 2.63
CA GLY A 101 12.16 -14.66 2.81
C GLY A 101 12.50 -14.37 4.26
N VAL A 102 13.68 -13.81 4.46
CA VAL A 102 14.19 -13.46 5.80
C VAL A 102 14.20 -11.94 5.94
N MET A 103 13.78 -11.45 7.10
CA MET A 103 13.81 -10.04 7.42
C MET A 103 15.25 -9.52 7.48
N VAL A 104 15.49 -8.40 6.81
CA VAL A 104 16.77 -7.67 6.76
C VAL A 104 16.48 -6.18 6.90
N ASN A 105 17.48 -5.38 7.28
CA ASN A 105 17.36 -3.92 7.44
C ASN A 105 16.15 -3.49 8.32
N SER A 106 15.78 -4.35 9.26
CA SER A 106 14.59 -4.28 10.10
C SER A 106 14.95 -4.26 11.59
N ALA A 107 16.19 -3.86 11.92
CA ALA A 107 16.70 -3.70 13.27
C ALA A 107 16.56 -5.00 14.10
N ARG A 108 15.81 -4.97 15.22
CA ARG A 108 15.64 -6.13 16.10
C ARG A 108 14.86 -7.31 15.47
N PHE A 109 14.28 -7.11 14.29
CA PHE A 109 13.56 -8.16 13.57
C PHE A 109 14.44 -8.87 12.54
N ASP A 110 15.70 -8.44 12.35
CA ASP A 110 16.63 -9.06 11.41
C ASP A 110 16.85 -10.55 11.71
N GLY A 111 16.88 -11.36 10.65
CA GLY A 111 17.07 -12.81 10.73
C GLY A 111 15.80 -13.62 11.00
N MET A 112 14.67 -12.97 11.31
CA MET A 112 13.39 -13.67 11.44
C MET A 112 12.83 -14.07 10.06
N SER A 113 12.11 -15.19 9.98
CA SER A 113 11.30 -15.48 8.80
C SER A 113 10.17 -14.44 8.67
N ASP A 114 9.68 -14.20 7.46
CA ASP A 114 8.55 -13.31 7.20
C ASP A 114 7.31 -13.62 8.06
N GLU A 115 6.96 -14.90 8.24
CA GLU A 115 5.82 -15.29 9.09
C GLU A 115 6.03 -14.96 10.58
N THR A 116 7.23 -15.21 11.10
CA THR A 116 7.57 -14.96 12.51
C THR A 116 7.73 -13.47 12.75
N GLY A 117 8.36 -12.79 11.79
CA GLY A 117 8.59 -11.36 11.76
C GLY A 117 7.29 -10.58 11.73
N TRP A 118 6.31 -10.98 10.92
CA TRP A 118 4.99 -10.37 10.91
C TRP A 118 4.33 -10.41 12.30
N LYS A 119 4.41 -11.55 12.99
CA LYS A 119 3.86 -11.69 14.35
C LYS A 119 4.58 -10.76 15.32
N ALA A 120 5.91 -10.77 15.31
CA ALA A 120 6.74 -9.95 16.20
C ALA A 120 6.52 -8.45 16.00
N VAL A 121 6.42 -8.00 14.75
CA VAL A 121 6.12 -6.59 14.42
C VAL A 121 4.74 -6.21 14.90
N ALA A 122 3.73 -7.06 14.67
CA ALA A 122 2.37 -6.78 15.12
C ALA A 122 2.25 -6.75 16.65
N ASP A 123 2.93 -7.66 17.38
CA ASP A 123 2.99 -7.63 18.85
C ASP A 123 3.64 -6.35 19.37
N ASP A 124 4.70 -5.89 18.71
CA ASP A 124 5.35 -4.63 19.08
C ASP A 124 4.43 -3.43 18.86
N LEU A 125 3.77 -3.34 17.70
CA LEU A 125 2.85 -2.25 17.38
C LEU A 125 1.68 -2.18 18.36
N GLU A 126 1.12 -3.32 18.74
CA GLU A 126 0.05 -3.44 19.74
C GLU A 126 0.56 -3.06 21.14
N SER A 127 1.75 -3.50 21.54
CA SER A 127 2.32 -3.17 22.85
C SER A 127 2.59 -1.67 23.04
N ARG A 128 2.87 -0.96 21.94
CA ARG A 128 3.06 0.50 21.91
C ARG A 128 1.75 1.27 21.75
N GLY A 129 0.64 0.60 21.49
CA GLY A 129 -0.67 1.23 21.28
C GLY A 129 -0.77 2.06 20.00
N ILE A 130 0.07 1.77 19.00
CA ILE A 130 0.11 2.51 17.72
C ILE A 130 -0.37 1.68 16.52
N GLY A 131 -0.86 0.48 16.77
CA GLY A 131 -1.46 -0.39 15.76
C GLY A 131 -2.24 -1.53 16.40
N GLU A 132 -3.09 -2.16 15.59
CA GLU A 132 -3.86 -3.35 15.96
C GLU A 132 -3.94 -4.31 14.77
N ARG A 133 -3.99 -5.62 15.02
CA ARG A 133 -4.28 -6.61 13.97
C ARG A 133 -5.71 -6.47 13.49
N LYS A 134 -5.90 -6.47 12.17
CA LYS A 134 -7.21 -6.40 11.53
C LYS A 134 -7.34 -7.45 10.44
N VAL A 135 -8.47 -8.17 10.46
CA VAL A 135 -8.86 -9.09 9.38
C VAL A 135 -9.65 -8.32 8.34
N ASN A 136 -9.24 -8.41 7.07
CA ASN A 136 -9.91 -7.76 5.94
C ASN A 136 -10.38 -8.82 4.94
N TYR A 137 -11.50 -8.57 4.28
CA TYR A 137 -12.06 -9.44 3.26
C TYR A 137 -12.08 -8.74 1.91
N ARG A 138 -11.82 -9.50 0.84
CA ARG A 138 -12.06 -9.04 -0.54
C ARG A 138 -13.55 -9.01 -0.91
N LEU A 139 -14.40 -9.59 -0.05
CA LEU A 139 -15.85 -9.58 -0.23
C LEU A 139 -16.39 -8.17 -0.02
N HIS A 140 -17.25 -7.72 -0.93
CA HIS A 140 -17.91 -6.43 -0.87
C HIS A 140 -19.38 -6.61 -0.47
N ASP A 141 -19.99 -5.55 0.04
CA ASP A 141 -21.42 -5.53 0.32
C ASP A 141 -22.24 -5.82 -0.94
N TRP A 142 -23.35 -6.53 -0.74
CA TRP A 142 -24.21 -6.87 -1.84
C TRP A 142 -25.07 -5.68 -2.27
N LEU A 143 -24.74 -5.11 -3.42
CA LEU A 143 -25.57 -4.09 -4.06
C LEU A 143 -26.86 -4.74 -4.62
N ILE A 144 -27.96 -4.62 -3.87
CA ILE A 144 -29.28 -5.21 -4.20
C ILE A 144 -30.19 -4.27 -5.00
N SER A 145 -30.01 -2.95 -4.87
CA SER A 145 -30.85 -1.96 -5.53
C SER A 145 -30.69 -2.00 -7.05
N ARG A 146 -31.79 -1.86 -7.80
CA ARG A 146 -31.78 -1.83 -9.28
C ARG A 146 -32.66 -0.70 -9.80
N GLN A 147 -32.16 0.05 -10.78
CA GLN A 147 -32.94 1.03 -11.53
C GLN A 147 -33.77 0.32 -12.62
N ARG A 148 -34.75 -0.49 -12.18
CA ARG A 148 -35.64 -1.29 -13.03
C ARG A 148 -37.07 -1.20 -12.52
N TYR A 149 -38.01 -1.04 -13.44
CA TYR A 149 -39.44 -1.03 -13.13
C TYR A 149 -39.94 -2.42 -12.66
N TRP A 150 -39.49 -3.48 -13.31
CA TRP A 150 -39.91 -4.85 -13.00
C TRP A 150 -39.01 -5.47 -11.92
N GLY A 151 -39.43 -5.38 -10.66
CA GLY A 151 -38.73 -5.93 -9.50
C GLY A 151 -39.54 -5.77 -8.22
N CYS A 152 -39.07 -6.40 -7.14
CA CYS A 152 -39.68 -6.23 -5.81
C CYS A 152 -39.43 -4.79 -5.32
N PRO A 153 -40.47 -4.03 -4.92
CA PRO A 153 -40.29 -2.70 -4.33
C PRO A 153 -39.47 -2.76 -3.04
N ILE A 154 -38.56 -1.80 -2.85
CA ILE A 154 -37.80 -1.65 -1.60
C ILE A 154 -38.68 -0.87 -0.61
N PRO A 155 -39.01 -1.40 0.57
CA PRO A 155 -39.89 -0.74 1.54
C PRO A 155 -39.10 0.23 2.44
N ILE A 156 -38.79 1.42 1.92
CA ILE A 156 -38.21 2.55 2.68
C ILE A 156 -39.30 3.58 2.96
#